data_AF-A0A9X4MDN9-F1
#
_entry.id   AF-A0A9X4MDN9-F1
#
_cell.length_a   1.000
_cell.length_b   1.000
_cell.length_c   1.000
_cell.angle_alpha   90.00
_cell.angle_beta   90.00
_cell.angle_gamma   90.00
#
_symmetry.space_group_name_H-M   'P 1'
#
loop_
_entity.id
_entity.type
_entity.pdbx_description
1 polymer ?
#
loop_
_entity_poly.entity_id
_entity_poly.type
_entity_poly.pdbx_seq_one_letter_code
_entity_poly.pdbx_strand_id
1 'polypeptide(L)'
;MAEYSWEIREQAEELYIIDGLTYEAVADVTGVSLSQLKRWGGEDTWVDRRKEYRQAQTSIRRGVTLAKAKAVDALLTTMDPQTAYAFASLVSSGKIIEQEARESQTRAVSEPATGSIERPIKTAVDAVTALQEAVEKKINAMLTQPGGVSLAGIKEIRQSLEMVEDMTAKYKPSTEETGKPGGLSDEAAEAIRRQILGLSK
;
A
#
# COMPACT_ATOMS: atom_id res chain seq x y z
N MET A 1 -29.91 5.61 3.86
CA MET A 1 -28.64 6.33 4.04
C MET A 1 -27.91 5.63 5.15
N ALA A 2 -26.70 5.11 4.90
CA ALA A 2 -25.88 4.57 5.97
C ALA A 2 -25.55 5.72 6.93
N GLU A 3 -25.94 5.58 8.19
CA GLU A 3 -25.66 6.55 9.23
C GLU A 3 -24.22 6.29 9.69
N TYR A 4 -23.29 7.15 9.26
CA TYR A 4 -21.88 7.02 9.62
C TYR A 4 -21.65 7.62 11.00
N SER A 5 -20.88 6.93 11.84
CA SER A 5 -20.42 7.44 13.13
C SER A 5 -19.61 8.73 12.93
N TRP A 6 -19.70 9.65 13.89
CA TRP A 6 -18.87 10.85 13.96
C TRP A 6 -17.38 10.53 13.81
N GLU A 7 -16.92 9.45 14.43
CA GLU A 7 -15.53 8.98 14.39
C GLU A 7 -15.04 8.67 12.96
N ILE A 8 -15.93 8.14 12.10
CA ILE A 8 -15.58 7.82 10.70
C ILE A 8 -15.42 9.11 9.88
N ARG A 9 -16.25 10.12 10.15
CA ARG A 9 -16.13 11.43 9.50
C ARG A 9 -14.84 12.14 9.92
N GLU A 10 -14.53 12.12 11.22
CA GLU A 10 -13.31 12.72 11.76
C GLU A 10 -12.05 12.02 11.22
N GLN A 11 -12.03 10.69 11.22
CA GLN A 11 -10.92 9.93 10.64
C GLN A 11 -10.74 10.22 9.14
N ALA A 12 -11.84 10.28 8.38
CA ALA A 12 -11.78 10.61 6.95
C ALA A 12 -11.27 12.03 6.70
N GLU A 13 -11.62 12.98 7.58
CA GLU A 13 -11.12 14.33 7.55
C GLU A 13 -9.60 14.38 7.78
N GLU A 14 -9.11 13.71 8.83
CA GLU A 14 -7.68 13.66 9.15
C GLU A 14 -6.86 13.06 8.02
N LEU A 15 -7.31 11.93 7.46
CA LEU A 15 -6.66 11.27 6.33
C LEU A 15 -6.56 12.20 5.10
N TYR A 16 -7.59 13.01 4.85
CA TYR A 16 -7.58 13.96 3.74
C TYR A 16 -6.70 15.20 3.99
N ILE A 17 -6.82 15.81 5.18
CA ILE A 17 -6.18 17.09 5.52
C ILE A 17 -4.72 16.90 5.94
N ILE A 18 -4.49 15.99 6.89
CA ILE A 18 -3.21 15.79 7.58
C ILE A 18 -2.32 14.84 6.75
N ASP A 19 -2.81 13.63 6.49
CA ASP A 19 -2.07 12.65 5.69
C ASP A 19 -2.02 13.01 4.20
N GLY A 20 -2.94 13.89 3.78
CA GLY A 20 -2.92 14.45 2.45
C GLY A 20 -3.33 13.46 1.36
N LEU A 21 -4.18 12.49 1.69
CA LEU A 21 -4.74 11.53 0.75
C LEU A 21 -5.75 12.18 -0.23
N THR A 22 -6.11 11.44 -1.28
CA THR A 22 -7.19 11.80 -2.22
C THR A 22 -8.54 11.35 -1.66
N TYR A 23 -9.66 11.81 -2.22
CA TYR A 23 -10.97 11.33 -1.75
C TYR A 23 -11.17 9.85 -2.09
N GLU A 24 -10.56 9.39 -3.18
CA GLU A 24 -10.51 8.01 -3.64
C GLU A 24 -9.77 7.13 -2.62
N ALA A 25 -8.55 7.52 -2.25
CA ALA A 25 -7.76 6.86 -1.20
C ALA A 25 -8.50 6.75 0.14
N VAL A 26 -9.12 7.86 0.55
CA VAL A 26 -9.87 7.90 1.81
C VAL A 26 -11.08 6.97 1.74
N ALA A 27 -11.74 6.87 0.58
CA ALA A 27 -12.84 5.92 0.38
C ALA A 27 -12.37 4.47 0.52
N ASP A 28 -11.20 4.14 -0.03
CA ASP A 28 -10.62 2.79 0.06
C ASP A 28 -10.23 2.44 1.50
N VAL A 29 -9.66 3.40 2.25
CA VAL A 29 -9.24 3.19 3.65
C VAL A 29 -10.43 3.12 4.61
N THR A 30 -11.43 3.98 4.43
CA THR A 30 -12.55 4.12 5.38
C THR A 30 -13.81 3.32 4.98
N GLY A 31 -13.88 2.84 3.74
CA GLY A 31 -15.07 2.19 3.18
C GLY A 31 -16.25 3.15 2.92
N VAL A 32 -16.05 4.46 3.07
CA VAL A 32 -17.07 5.48 2.83
C VAL A 32 -17.15 5.78 1.34
N SER A 33 -18.37 5.92 0.79
CA SER A 33 -18.52 6.26 -0.63
C SER A 33 -17.90 7.63 -0.97
N LEU A 34 -17.29 7.73 -2.15
CA LEU A 34 -16.67 8.96 -2.65
C LEU A 34 -17.63 10.17 -2.66
N SER A 35 -18.89 9.94 -3.04
CA SER A 35 -19.93 10.98 -3.06
C SER A 35 -20.21 11.54 -1.66
N GLN A 36 -20.16 10.68 -0.64
CA GLN A 36 -20.32 11.07 0.75
C GLN A 36 -19.13 11.92 1.23
N LEU A 37 -17.91 11.49 0.92
CA LEU A 37 -16.69 12.23 1.30
C LEU A 37 -16.64 13.61 0.64
N LYS A 38 -17.02 13.72 -0.64
CA LYS A 38 -17.13 15.02 -1.33
C LYS A 38 -18.18 15.92 -0.69
N ARG A 39 -19.29 15.36 -0.22
CA ARG A 39 -20.32 16.13 0.51
C ARG A 39 -19.78 16.67 1.82
N TRP A 40 -19.18 15.82 2.66
CA TRP A 40 -18.57 16.25 3.93
C TRP A 40 -17.49 17.29 3.73
N GLY A 41 -16.59 17.07 2.75
CA GLY A 41 -15.53 18.02 2.46
C GLY A 41 -16.02 19.38 1.93
N GLY A 42 -17.18 19.40 1.27
CA GLY A 42 -17.85 20.63 0.85
C GLY A 42 -18.55 21.36 2.00
N GLU A 43 -19.17 20.64 2.93
CA GLU A 43 -19.83 21.21 4.11
C GLU A 43 -18.83 21.78 5.13
N ASP A 44 -17.72 21.08 5.36
CA ASP A 44 -16.74 21.39 6.42
C ASP A 44 -15.48 22.10 5.89
N THR A 45 -15.47 22.57 4.64
CA THR A 45 -14.33 23.32 4.05
C THR A 45 -12.99 22.58 4.10
N TRP A 46 -12.99 21.25 3.96
CA TRP A 46 -11.78 20.43 4.09
C TRP A 46 -10.64 20.87 3.15
N VAL A 47 -10.98 21.35 1.95
CA VAL A 47 -10.01 21.82 0.96
C VAL A 47 -9.24 23.04 1.46
N ASP A 48 -9.94 24.00 2.07
CA ASP A 48 -9.32 25.22 2.61
C ASP A 48 -8.47 24.89 3.85
N ARG A 49 -8.99 24.06 4.76
CA ARG A 49 -8.25 23.56 5.92
C ARG A 49 -6.98 22.80 5.51
N ARG A 50 -7.05 21.95 4.47
CA ARG A 50 -5.89 21.25 3.90
C ARG A 50 -4.86 22.23 3.34
N LYS A 51 -5.30 23.30 2.69
CA LYS A 51 -4.42 24.34 2.17
C LYS A 51 -3.71 25.08 3.31
N GLU A 52 -4.45 25.48 4.35
CA GLU A 52 -3.90 26.12 5.54
C GLU A 52 -2.88 25.22 6.25
N TYR A 53 -3.24 23.95 6.47
CA TYR A 53 -2.36 22.95 7.08
C TYR A 53 -1.04 22.80 6.30
N ARG A 54 -1.11 22.68 4.97
CA ARG A 54 0.09 22.58 4.12
C ARG A 54 0.93 23.87 4.12
N GLN A 55 0.30 25.03 4.21
CA GLN A 55 1.02 26.30 4.36
C GLN A 55 1.75 26.37 5.70
N ALA A 56 1.10 25.96 6.79
CA ALA A 56 1.72 25.86 8.11
C ALA A 56 2.91 24.89 8.11
N GLN A 57 2.74 23.68 7.56
CA GLN A 57 3.84 22.71 7.42
C GLN A 57 5.01 23.26 6.59
N THR A 58 4.74 24.00 5.52
CA THR A 58 5.79 24.60 4.69
C THR A 58 6.54 25.70 5.43
N SER A 59 5.81 26.54 6.17
CA SER A 59 6.41 27.57 7.03
C SER A 59 7.28 26.97 8.13
N ILE A 60 6.82 25.90 8.79
CA ILE A 60 7.59 25.17 9.81
C ILE A 60 8.88 24.61 9.20
N ARG A 61 8.80 23.91 8.06
CA ARG A 61 9.98 23.37 7.38
C ARG A 61 11.00 24.45 7.05
N ARG A 62 10.54 25.56 6.47
CA ARG A 62 11.40 26.72 6.19
C ARG A 62 12.05 27.27 7.46
N GLY A 63 11.28 27.39 8.54
CA GLY A 63 11.77 27.85 9.84
C GLY A 63 12.87 26.96 10.41
N VAL A 64 12.66 25.63 10.39
CA VAL A 64 13.65 24.64 10.83
C VAL A 64 14.92 24.71 9.98
N THR A 65 14.81 24.80 8.66
CA THR A 65 15.97 24.93 7.77
C THR A 65 16.76 26.20 8.08
N LEU A 66 16.09 27.34 8.27
CA LEU A 66 16.74 28.60 8.62
C LEU A 66 17.39 28.54 10.01
N ALA A 67 16.74 27.90 10.99
CA ALA A 67 17.31 27.71 12.32
C ALA A 67 18.57 26.83 12.27
N LYS A 68 18.56 25.74 11.50
CA LYS A 68 19.74 24.90 11.26
C LYS A 68 20.87 25.73 10.64
N ALA A 69 20.59 26.55 9.63
CA ALA A 69 21.60 27.40 8.99
C ALA A 69 22.23 28.40 9.98
N LYS A 70 21.42 29.09 10.78
CA LYS A 70 21.91 30.03 11.80
C LYS A 70 22.72 29.34 12.90
N ALA A 71 22.30 28.16 13.34
CA ALA A 71 23.02 27.39 14.35
C ALA A 71 24.40 26.92 13.85
N VAL A 72 24.50 26.53 12.57
CA VAL A 72 25.80 26.18 11.94
C VAL A 72 26.71 27.41 11.89
N ASP A 73 26.19 28.55 11.43
CA ASP A 73 26.97 29.79 11.33
C ASP A 73 27.51 30.26 12.71
N ALA A 74 26.66 30.19 13.74
CA ALA A 74 27.05 30.46 15.11
C ALA A 74 28.13 29.48 15.59
N LEU A 75 27.97 28.18 15.35
CA LEU A 75 28.94 27.17 15.75
C LEU A 75 30.30 27.36 15.07
N LEU A 76 30.33 27.69 13.77
CA LEU A 76 31.56 27.96 13.04
C LEU A 76 32.30 29.20 13.56
N THR A 77 31.56 30.16 14.10
CA THR A 77 32.12 31.41 14.64
C THR A 77 32.60 31.26 16.08
N THR A 78 31.79 30.65 16.96
CA THR A 78 32.06 30.61 18.40
C THR A 78 32.74 29.32 18.86
N MET A 79 32.61 28.23 18.09
CA MET A 79 33.03 26.87 18.49
C MET A 79 32.49 26.45 19.87
N ASP A 80 31.36 27.02 20.27
CA ASP A 80 30.76 26.79 21.59
C ASP A 80 30.10 25.40 21.69
N PRO A 81 30.47 24.56 22.67
CA PRO A 81 29.89 23.23 22.88
C PRO A 81 28.37 23.24 23.09
N GLN A 82 27.80 24.28 23.71
CA GLN A 82 26.36 24.36 23.95
C GLN A 82 25.58 24.57 22.64
N THR A 83 26.12 25.40 21.75
CA THR A 83 25.59 25.61 20.40
C THR A 83 25.70 24.32 19.56
N ALA A 84 26.79 23.56 19.71
CA ALA A 84 26.95 22.27 19.04
C ALA A 84 25.87 21.25 19.48
N TYR A 85 25.56 21.20 20.78
CA TYR A 85 24.52 20.32 21.32
C TYR A 85 23.11 20.73 20.85
N ALA A 86 22.81 22.03 20.86
CA ALA A 86 21.54 22.56 20.35
C ALA A 86 21.34 22.24 18.87
N PHE A 87 22.40 22.36 18.06
CA PHE A 87 22.38 21.96 16.66
C PHE A 87 22.15 20.45 16.48
N ALA A 88 22.85 19.61 17.24
CA ALA A 88 22.68 18.15 17.16
C ALA A 88 21.24 17.71 17.51
N SER A 89 20.66 18.31 18.56
CA SER A 89 19.26 18.08 18.93
C SER A 89 18.30 18.52 17.82
N LEU A 90 18.48 19.73 17.27
CA LEU A 90 17.66 20.26 16.18
C LEU A 90 17.77 19.41 14.90
N VAL A 91 18.96 18.90 14.56
CA VAL A 91 19.16 18.00 13.42
C VAL A 91 18.47 16.66 13.67
N SER A 92 18.58 16.10 14.88
CA SER A 92 17.91 14.85 15.25
C SER A 92 16.39 14.98 15.14
N SER A 93 15.79 16.00 15.76
CA SER A 93 14.36 16.26 15.66
C SER A 93 13.93 16.58 14.23
N GLY A 94 14.78 17.28 13.46
CA GLY A 94 14.51 17.57 12.05
C GLY A 94 14.48 16.33 11.16
N LYS A 95 15.26 15.28 11.47
CA LYS A 95 15.21 14.01 10.72
C LYS A 95 13.85 13.33 10.82
N ILE A 96 13.20 13.40 12.00
CA ILE A 96 11.88 12.82 12.23
C ILE A 96 10.84 13.53 11.34
N ILE A 97 10.83 14.87 11.35
CA ILE A 97 9.92 15.68 10.53
C ILE A 97 10.16 15.45 9.03
N GLU A 98 11.42 15.36 8.61
CA GLU A 98 11.77 15.09 7.20
C GLU A 98 11.38 13.67 6.78
N GLN A 99 11.50 12.68 7.67
CA GLN A 99 11.06 11.32 7.41
C GLN A 99 9.54 11.22 7.30
N GLU A 100 8.79 11.80 8.25
CA GLU A 100 7.32 11.86 8.19
C GLU A 100 6.85 12.54 6.90
N ALA A 101 7.45 13.68 6.53
CA ALA A 101 7.12 14.36 5.27
C ALA A 101 7.43 13.50 4.03
N ARG A 102 8.52 12.72 4.08
CA ARG A 102 8.89 11.80 3.00
C ARG A 102 7.91 10.64 2.93
N GLU A 103 7.52 10.06 4.05
CA GLU A 103 6.51 9.00 4.12
C GLU A 103 5.15 9.49 3.61
N SER A 104 4.70 10.69 4.00
CA SER A 104 3.47 11.31 3.46
C SER A 104 3.56 11.57 1.96
N GLN A 105 4.70 12.07 1.45
CA GLN A 105 4.91 12.22 0.00
C GLN A 105 4.95 10.87 -0.72
N THR A 106 5.58 9.86 -0.13
CA THR A 106 5.67 8.54 -0.74
C THR A 106 4.30 7.88 -0.78
N ARG A 107 3.47 8.04 0.27
CA ARG A 107 2.06 7.62 0.28
C ARG A 107 1.23 8.37 -0.77
N ALA A 108 1.39 9.68 -0.89
CA ALA A 108 0.69 10.49 -1.90
C ALA A 108 1.10 10.16 -3.36
N VAL A 109 2.30 9.62 -3.57
CA VAL A 109 2.82 9.23 -4.90
C VAL A 109 2.58 7.74 -5.19
N SER A 110 2.30 6.92 -4.17
CA SER A 110 2.09 5.46 -4.31
C SER A 110 0.68 5.07 -4.77
N GLU A 111 -0.19 6.03 -5.10
CA GLU A 111 -1.49 5.76 -5.73
C GLU A 111 -1.48 6.13 -7.22
N PRO A 112 -2.23 5.36 -8.03
CA PRO A 112 -1.59 4.49 -8.99
C PRO A 112 -1.27 5.25 -10.27
N ALA A 113 -0.07 4.99 -10.78
CA ALA A 113 0.13 5.01 -12.22
C ALA A 113 -0.93 4.10 -12.84
N THR A 114 -1.86 4.72 -13.58
CA THR A 114 -2.75 4.10 -14.56
C THR A 114 -2.15 2.78 -15.11
N GLY A 115 -2.81 1.65 -14.83
CA GLY A 115 -2.57 0.41 -15.59
C GLY A 115 -2.11 -0.84 -14.83
N SER A 116 -2.26 -0.93 -13.51
CA SER A 116 -2.21 -2.24 -12.85
C SER A 116 -3.51 -2.98 -13.16
N ILE A 117 -3.53 -3.79 -14.22
CA ILE A 117 -4.55 -4.81 -14.40
C ILE A 117 -4.35 -5.78 -13.22
N GLU A 118 -5.12 -5.58 -12.15
CA GLU A 118 -5.21 -6.52 -11.04
C GLU A 118 -5.66 -7.85 -11.65
N ARG A 119 -4.72 -8.79 -11.81
CA ARG A 119 -5.09 -10.14 -12.22
C ARG A 119 -5.90 -10.74 -11.07
N PRO A 120 -7.12 -11.23 -11.30
CA PRO A 120 -7.87 -11.89 -10.26
C PRO A 120 -7.13 -13.18 -9.88
N ILE A 121 -6.53 -13.21 -8.69
CA ILE A 121 -5.90 -14.40 -8.12
C ILE A 121 -7.05 -15.33 -7.69
N LYS A 122 -7.38 -16.32 -8.54
CA LYS A 122 -8.50 -17.25 -8.28
C LYS A 122 -8.04 -18.54 -7.61
N THR A 123 -6.77 -18.88 -7.72
CA THR A 123 -6.20 -20.12 -7.18
C THR A 123 -4.89 -19.85 -6.45
N ALA A 124 -4.52 -20.76 -5.53
CA ALA A 124 -3.24 -20.68 -4.82
C ALA A 124 -2.03 -20.74 -5.79
N VAL A 125 -2.20 -21.38 -6.96
CA VAL A 125 -1.18 -21.43 -8.02
C VAL A 125 -1.03 -20.07 -8.71
N ASP A 126 -2.14 -19.39 -9.02
CA ASP A 126 -2.09 -18.02 -9.58
C ASP A 126 -1.42 -17.03 -8.63
N ALA A 127 -1.57 -17.22 -7.32
CA ALA A 127 -0.94 -16.38 -6.29
C ALA A 127 0.58 -16.54 -6.29
N VAL A 128 1.06 -17.77 -6.43
CA VAL A 128 2.50 -18.09 -6.50
C VAL A 128 3.11 -17.49 -7.75
N THR A 129 2.45 -17.61 -8.91
CA THR A 129 2.92 -17.01 -10.17
C THR A 129 2.92 -15.48 -10.11
N ALA A 130 1.90 -14.87 -9.51
CA ALA A 130 1.87 -13.42 -9.32
C ALA A 130 2.98 -12.92 -8.39
N LEU A 131 3.27 -13.68 -7.32
CA LEU A 131 4.35 -13.36 -6.39
C LEU A 131 5.72 -13.46 -7.07
N GLN A 132 5.93 -14.47 -7.92
CA GLN A 132 7.15 -14.62 -8.70
C GLN A 132 7.37 -13.44 -9.68
N GLU A 133 6.35 -13.07 -10.46
CA GLU A 133 6.43 -11.91 -11.37
C GLU A 133 6.70 -10.59 -10.62
N ALA A 134 6.14 -10.43 -9.41
CA ALA A 134 6.38 -9.26 -8.58
C ALA A 134 7.83 -9.18 -8.06
N VAL A 135 8.39 -10.31 -7.63
CA VAL A 135 9.81 -10.41 -7.23
C VAL A 135 10.72 -10.11 -8.41
N GLU A 136 10.43 -10.65 -9.60
CA GLU A 136 11.18 -10.37 -10.83
C GLU A 136 11.14 -8.88 -11.23
N LYS A 137 9.98 -8.23 -11.13
CA LYS A 137 9.86 -6.77 -11.35
C LYS A 137 10.69 -5.98 -10.33
N LYS A 138 10.68 -6.38 -9.06
CA LYS A 138 11.48 -5.75 -8.00
C LYS A 138 12.98 -5.90 -8.27
N ILE A 139 13.42 -7.08 -8.72
CA ILE A 139 14.81 -7.33 -9.13
C ILE A 139 15.19 -6.46 -10.32
N ASN A 140 14.36 -6.38 -11.37
CA ASN A 140 14.62 -5.55 -12.54
C ASN A 140 14.68 -4.04 -12.20
N ALA A 141 13.85 -3.58 -11.27
CA ALA A 141 13.92 -2.21 -10.75
C ALA A 141 15.23 -1.96 -9.97
N MET A 142 15.72 -2.95 -9.21
CA MET A 142 17.00 -2.84 -8.51
C MET A 142 18.21 -2.90 -9.44
N LEU A 143 18.16 -3.70 -10.51
CA LEU A 143 19.23 -3.80 -11.50
C LEU A 143 19.35 -2.54 -12.38
N THR A 144 18.24 -1.86 -12.65
CA THR A 144 18.24 -0.58 -13.37
C THR A 144 18.72 0.60 -12.52
N GLN A 145 18.79 0.44 -11.19
CA GLN A 145 19.33 1.42 -10.25
C GLN A 145 20.49 0.84 -9.42
N PRO A 146 21.69 0.69 -10.00
CA PRO A 146 22.82 0.02 -9.34
C PRO A 146 23.34 0.70 -8.06
N GLY A 147 23.02 1.98 -7.83
CA GLY A 147 23.36 2.69 -6.59
C GLY A 147 22.44 2.39 -5.40
N GLY A 148 21.31 1.70 -5.62
CA GLY A 148 20.34 1.32 -4.58
C GLY A 148 20.40 -0.15 -4.16
N VAL A 149 21.33 -0.93 -4.73
CA VAL A 149 21.50 -2.35 -4.40
C VAL A 149 22.24 -2.46 -3.06
N SER A 150 21.48 -2.69 -1.99
CA SER A 150 22.01 -2.91 -0.64
C SER A 150 22.08 -4.40 -0.30
N LEU A 151 23.02 -4.78 0.57
CA LEU A 151 23.11 -6.16 1.10
C LEU A 151 21.82 -6.59 1.81
N ALA A 152 21.12 -5.64 2.45
CA ALA A 152 19.82 -5.88 3.06
C ALA A 152 18.76 -6.23 2.00
N GLY A 153 18.67 -5.45 0.91
CA GLY A 153 17.73 -5.71 -0.17
C GLY A 153 18.00 -7.04 -0.89
N ILE A 154 19.26 -7.44 -1.03
CA ILE A 154 19.64 -8.75 -1.58
C ILE A 154 19.18 -9.89 -0.64
N LYS A 155 19.34 -9.71 0.67
CA LYS A 155 18.88 -10.70 1.67
C LYS A 155 17.36 -10.85 1.68
N GLU A 156 16.63 -9.74 1.58
CA GLU A 156 15.17 -9.74 1.47
C GLU A 156 14.68 -10.43 0.19
N ILE A 157 15.33 -10.15 -0.95
CA ILE A 157 15.01 -10.84 -2.21
C ILE A 157 15.23 -12.34 -2.08
N ARG A 158 16.38 -12.75 -1.53
CA ARG A 158 16.68 -14.17 -1.29
C ARG A 158 15.61 -14.83 -0.44
N GLN A 159 15.20 -14.20 0.67
CA GLN A 159 14.16 -14.74 1.54
C GLN A 159 12.80 -14.81 0.83
N SER A 160 12.47 -13.84 -0.02
CA SER A 160 11.24 -13.88 -0.83
C SER A 160 11.26 -14.99 -1.88
N LEU A 161 12.42 -15.30 -2.48
CA LEU A 161 12.58 -16.42 -3.41
C LEU A 161 12.49 -17.77 -2.70
N GLU A 162 13.11 -17.92 -1.52
CA GLU A 162 12.98 -19.11 -0.67
C GLU A 162 11.51 -19.36 -0.28
N MET A 163 10.77 -18.29 0.03
CA MET A 163 9.33 -18.38 0.35
C MET A 163 8.45 -18.75 -0.86
N VAL A 164 8.79 -18.25 -2.05
CA VAL A 164 8.15 -18.67 -3.31
C VAL A 164 8.46 -20.13 -3.59
N GLU A 165 9.70 -20.57 -3.40
CA GLU A 165 10.11 -21.97 -3.58
C GLU A 165 9.34 -22.90 -2.63
N ASP A 166 9.25 -22.56 -1.35
CA ASP A 166 8.47 -23.29 -0.35
C ASP A 166 6.98 -23.37 -0.72
N MET A 167 6.42 -22.28 -1.26
CA MET A 167 5.04 -22.27 -1.75
C MET A 167 4.88 -23.11 -3.02
N THR A 168 5.81 -23.01 -3.99
CA THR A 168 5.77 -23.87 -5.19
C THR A 168 5.93 -25.36 -4.83
N ALA A 169 6.71 -25.69 -3.80
CA ALA A 169 6.87 -27.05 -3.33
C ALA A 169 5.60 -27.57 -2.64
N LYS A 170 4.92 -26.73 -1.85
CA LYS A 170 3.64 -27.04 -1.20
C LYS A 170 2.47 -27.14 -2.16
N TYR A 171 2.49 -26.37 -3.27
CA TYR A 171 1.42 -26.32 -4.27
C TYR A 171 1.78 -27.00 -5.59
N LYS A 172 2.89 -27.76 -5.65
CA LYS A 172 3.21 -28.63 -6.78
C LYS A 172 2.06 -29.63 -6.93
N PRO A 173 1.39 -29.73 -8.08
CA PRO A 173 0.30 -30.66 -8.23
C PRO A 173 0.89 -32.08 -8.18
N SER A 174 0.77 -32.73 -7.03
CA SER A 174 0.70 -34.18 -6.98
C SER A 174 -0.57 -34.56 -7.74
N THR A 175 -0.38 -35.10 -8.94
CA THR A 175 -1.40 -35.88 -9.65
C THR A 175 -1.82 -37.00 -8.71
N GLU A 176 -2.90 -36.77 -7.96
CA GLU A 176 -3.82 -37.72 -7.31
C GLU A 176 -4.44 -37.05 -6.08
N GLU A 177 -5.62 -36.44 -6.27
CA GLU A 177 -6.83 -36.85 -5.55
C GLU A 177 -8.09 -36.18 -6.15
N THR A 178 -8.84 -37.01 -6.88
CA THR A 178 -10.31 -37.18 -6.77
C THR A 178 -11.22 -35.96 -6.76
N GLY A 179 -11.20 -35.18 -7.85
CA GLY A 179 -12.40 -34.49 -8.29
C GLY A 179 -13.40 -35.50 -8.90
N LYS A 180 -14.32 -36.05 -8.10
CA LYS A 180 -15.51 -36.76 -8.61
C LYS A 180 -16.20 -35.89 -9.68
N PRO A 181 -16.32 -36.31 -10.94
CA PRO A 181 -17.32 -35.70 -11.81
C PRO A 181 -18.68 -36.13 -11.28
N GLY A 182 -19.41 -35.20 -10.68
CA GLY A 182 -20.80 -35.37 -10.26
C GLY A 182 -21.75 -35.48 -11.45
N GLY A 183 -21.50 -36.44 -12.33
CA GLY A 183 -22.39 -36.85 -13.41
C GLY A 183 -22.90 -38.26 -13.12
N LEU A 184 -24.19 -38.50 -13.39
CA LEU A 184 -24.74 -39.85 -13.42
C LEU A 184 -23.86 -40.71 -14.34
N SER A 185 -23.52 -41.94 -13.91
CA SER A 185 -22.84 -42.89 -14.79
C SER A 185 -23.64 -43.07 -16.07
N ASP A 186 -22.97 -43.31 -17.20
CA ASP A 186 -23.66 -43.49 -18.50
C ASP A 186 -24.78 -44.52 -18.41
N GLU A 187 -24.58 -45.57 -17.62
CA GLU A 187 -25.56 -46.61 -17.34
C GLU A 187 -26.79 -46.11 -16.54
N ALA A 188 -26.60 -45.21 -15.57
CA ALA A 188 -27.70 -44.57 -14.85
C ALA A 188 -28.44 -43.56 -15.73
N ALA A 189 -27.72 -42.83 -16.60
CA ALA A 189 -28.33 -41.93 -17.57
C ALA A 189 -29.16 -42.71 -18.61
N GLU A 190 -28.71 -43.89 -19.01
CA GLU A 190 -29.40 -44.74 -19.97
C GLU A 190 -30.60 -45.47 -19.36
N ALA A 191 -30.52 -45.85 -18.08
CA ALA A 191 -31.65 -46.34 -17.31
C ALA A 191 -32.76 -45.28 -17.18
N ILE A 192 -32.40 -44.03 -16.87
CA ILE A 192 -33.34 -42.91 -16.81
C ILE A 192 -33.96 -42.66 -18.21
N ARG A 193 -33.18 -42.72 -19.29
CA ARG A 193 -33.71 -42.57 -20.66
C ARG A 193 -34.70 -43.67 -21.03
N ARG A 194 -34.42 -44.94 -20.69
CA ARG A 194 -35.35 -46.05 -20.94
C ARG A 194 -36.65 -45.91 -20.15
N GLN A 195 -36.57 -45.40 -18.92
CA GLN A 195 -37.74 -45.14 -18.08
C GLN A 195 -38.60 -43.99 -18.62
N ILE A 196 -37.98 -42.92 -19.13
CA ILE A 196 -38.68 -41.78 -19.75
C ILE A 196 -39.33 -42.16 -21.10
N LEU A 197 -38.67 -43.01 -21.88
CA LEU A 197 -39.16 -43.45 -23.20
C LEU A 197 -40.16 -44.62 -23.12
N GLY A 198 -40.53 -45.08 -21.92
CA GLY A 198 -41.54 -46.13 -21.73
C GLY A 198 -41.11 -47.51 -22.23
N LEU A 199 -39.81 -47.79 -22.31
CA LEU A 199 -39.26 -49.06 -22.81
C LEU A 199 -38.90 -50.04 -21.69
N SER A 200 -39.62 -49.99 -20.55
CA SER A 200 -39.48 -51.03 -19.52
C SER A 200 -40.25 -52.26 -19.95
N LYS A 201 -39.55 -53.38 -20.13
CA LYS A 201 -40.15 -54.71 -20.08
C LYS A 201 -39.82 -55.34 -18.73
#